data_AF-A0A6B4PP98-F1
#
_entry.id   AF-A0A6B4PP98-F1
#
_cell.length_a   1.000
_cell.length_b   1.000
_cell.length_c   1.000
_cell.angle_alpha   90.00
_cell.angle_beta   90.00
_cell.angle_gamma   90.00
#
_symmetry.space_group_name_H-M   'P 1'
#
loop_
_entity.id
_entity.type
_entity.pdbx_description
1 polymer ?
#
loop_
_entity_poly.entity_id
_entity_poly.type
_entity_poly.pdbx_seq_one_letter_code
_entity_poly.pdbx_strand_id
1 'polypeptide(L)'
;MVDVAIIDDGAGIGLYDTYDIAYSIEITADIMVQNVDRCKLQNDSHGTICAAIVKKYYPKAMLTSIKILNNKTHKCINKQLIKAIEWCVDNGIQIANLSLGTIDYRDFEMIKDTINKAYNRGLIIVAACNNRDIFTSPASFSNVIGVKCSENNVLKEGEYIFNLYPIDGIEVTSCSEHALLKNDGEFKTTSMCNSFAAPMITAEVCKIVDKYPNITLEKTKQELYKRSTNYIDNTTQVNNYKNIDWITNAALLYVGEEEYNSELPYINQIKVLKKFEDIDTNLFDTLILLNSDKRDYEEIKSIIYKFEKKQKSIVVINDEFQYENHEEKYPNNNIKFWHHSIINHFYEVSLPQKEMDVPLIIVYDYTESKMIKALETLTFKFRSDGYYALGACTKSIGALYGLEYIPFSKDENFKALKDKIEVLYRVYDYDIIILGLSINKEDSNIIKKINMCLNPDKTIFLVNNFIHEVKTGIEKMSANQPLVITLQENIKEYYDFGYKIFKYRNLDLFYSEILEMFLCQSK
;
A
#
# COMPACT_ATOMS: atom_id res chain seq x y z
N MET A 1 -30.43 9.57 -7.09
CA MET A 1 -29.41 9.91 -8.11
C MET A 1 -28.09 9.99 -7.37
N VAL A 2 -27.04 9.44 -7.96
CA VAL A 2 -25.71 9.38 -7.34
C VAL A 2 -24.81 10.40 -8.02
N ASP A 3 -24.18 11.27 -7.22
CA ASP A 3 -23.26 12.30 -7.72
C ASP A 3 -21.85 11.71 -7.93
N VAL A 4 -21.35 11.81 -9.17
CA VAL A 4 -20.09 11.21 -9.60
C VAL A 4 -19.17 12.26 -10.21
N ALA A 5 -17.96 12.41 -9.70
CA ALA A 5 -16.92 13.20 -10.35
C ALA A 5 -16.06 12.34 -11.28
N ILE A 6 -15.83 12.84 -12.49
CA ILE A 6 -14.84 12.34 -13.45
C ILE A 6 -13.66 13.30 -13.39
N ILE A 7 -12.57 12.89 -12.72
CA ILE A 7 -11.35 13.69 -12.62
C ILE A 7 -10.36 13.21 -13.69
N ASP A 8 -10.18 14.00 -14.75
CA ASP A 8 -9.47 13.58 -15.95
C ASP A 8 -8.97 14.78 -16.81
N ASP A 9 -8.92 14.64 -18.13
CA ASP A 9 -8.66 15.71 -19.11
C ASP A 9 -9.89 16.57 -19.44
N GLY A 10 -11.02 16.33 -18.78
CA GLY A 10 -12.30 17.01 -18.98
C GLY A 10 -13.25 16.18 -19.84
N ALA A 11 -14.54 16.24 -19.51
CA ALA A 11 -15.62 15.53 -20.20
C ALA A 11 -16.50 16.56 -20.92
N GLY A 12 -16.51 16.48 -22.25
CA GLY A 12 -17.33 17.32 -23.12
C GLY A 12 -18.71 16.74 -23.35
N ILE A 13 -19.54 17.49 -24.09
CA ILE A 13 -20.86 17.05 -24.54
C ILE A 13 -20.90 17.01 -26.07
N GLY A 14 -21.61 16.02 -26.64
CA GLY A 14 -21.92 16.01 -28.07
C GLY A 14 -21.56 14.73 -28.82
N LEU A 15 -20.58 13.96 -28.37
CA LEU A 15 -20.30 12.63 -28.96
C LEU A 15 -21.17 11.52 -28.34
N TYR A 16 -21.30 11.52 -27.01
CA TYR A 16 -22.06 10.53 -26.24
C TYR A 16 -23.15 11.22 -25.41
N ASP A 17 -24.13 10.44 -24.94
CA ASP A 17 -25.20 10.91 -24.05
C ASP A 17 -24.65 11.18 -22.64
N THR A 18 -24.12 12.39 -22.48
CA THR A 18 -23.43 12.90 -21.28
C THR A 18 -24.00 14.25 -20.85
N TYR A 19 -25.25 14.56 -21.23
CA TYR A 19 -25.86 15.89 -21.02
C TYR A 19 -26.06 16.24 -19.54
N ASP A 20 -26.13 15.24 -18.64
CA ASP A 20 -26.30 15.42 -17.19
C ASP A 20 -24.99 15.77 -16.45
N ILE A 21 -24.05 16.45 -17.10
CA ILE A 21 -22.89 17.05 -16.44
C ILE A 21 -23.35 18.34 -15.76
N ALA A 22 -23.57 18.27 -14.44
CA ALA A 22 -24.04 19.38 -13.61
C ALA A 22 -22.97 20.49 -13.50
N TYR A 23 -21.71 20.10 -13.28
CA TYR A 23 -20.57 21.01 -13.16
C TYR A 23 -19.43 20.58 -14.09
N SER A 24 -18.75 21.57 -14.68
CA SER A 24 -17.53 21.36 -15.45
C SER A 24 -16.52 22.41 -15.03
N ILE A 25 -15.44 21.97 -14.40
CA ILE A 25 -14.39 22.83 -13.86
C ILE A 25 -13.01 22.36 -14.32
N GLU A 26 -12.03 23.25 -14.24
CA GLU A 26 -10.61 22.95 -14.34
C GLU A 26 -9.91 23.42 -13.08
N ILE A 27 -8.96 22.61 -12.62
CA ILE A 27 -7.99 23.00 -11.61
C ILE A 27 -6.69 23.25 -12.36
N THR A 28 -6.30 24.50 -12.49
CA THR A 28 -5.12 24.90 -13.28
C THR A 28 -3.82 24.50 -12.56
N ALA A 29 -2.68 24.60 -13.26
CA ALA A 29 -1.36 24.37 -12.66
C ALA A 29 -1.05 25.34 -11.49
N ASP A 30 -1.68 26.53 -11.48
CA ASP A 30 -1.61 27.51 -10.38
C ASP A 30 -2.62 27.21 -9.25
N ILE A 31 -3.29 26.04 -9.29
CA ILE A 31 -4.24 25.55 -8.30
C ILE A 31 -5.50 26.43 -8.19
N MET A 32 -5.85 27.11 -9.29
CA MET A 32 -7.07 27.89 -9.39
C MET A 32 -8.21 27.02 -9.92
N VAL A 33 -9.38 27.11 -9.29
CA VAL A 33 -10.61 26.47 -9.77
C VAL A 33 -11.32 27.43 -10.72
N GLN A 34 -11.58 27.00 -11.95
CA GLN A 34 -12.30 27.79 -12.95
C GLN A 34 -13.38 26.97 -13.65
N ASN A 35 -14.49 27.62 -14.03
CA ASN A 35 -15.52 26.97 -14.82
C ASN A 35 -15.04 26.74 -16.25
N VAL A 36 -15.39 25.59 -16.81
CA VAL A 36 -15.08 25.22 -18.18
C VAL A 36 -16.38 25.09 -18.96
N ASP A 37 -16.40 25.65 -20.15
CA ASP A 37 -17.48 25.43 -21.09
C ASP A 37 -17.35 24.01 -21.69
N ARG A 38 -18.19 23.09 -21.23
CA ARG A 38 -18.21 21.68 -21.67
C ARG A 38 -18.45 21.51 -23.18
N CYS A 39 -19.02 22.51 -23.86
CA CYS A 39 -19.17 22.51 -25.32
C CYS A 39 -17.84 22.74 -26.07
N LYS A 40 -16.83 23.28 -25.38
CA LYS A 40 -15.50 23.57 -25.94
C LYS A 40 -14.47 22.49 -25.62
N LEU A 41 -14.83 21.51 -24.79
CA LEU A 41 -14.00 20.35 -24.55
C LEU A 41 -14.00 19.43 -25.76
N GLN A 42 -12.93 18.66 -25.92
CA GLN A 42 -12.81 17.69 -27.00
C GLN A 42 -13.82 16.55 -26.78
N ASN A 43 -14.71 16.33 -27.75
CA ASN A 43 -15.82 15.40 -27.60
C ASN A 43 -15.41 13.92 -27.52
N ASP A 44 -14.23 13.57 -28.02
CA ASP A 44 -13.63 12.23 -27.92
C ASP A 44 -12.46 12.18 -26.91
N SER A 45 -12.41 13.13 -25.97
CA SER A 45 -11.40 13.13 -24.90
C SER A 45 -11.50 11.88 -24.03
N HIS A 46 -10.41 11.60 -23.32
CA HIS A 46 -10.34 10.45 -22.43
C HIS A 46 -11.42 10.53 -21.33
N GLY A 47 -11.57 11.70 -20.70
CA GLY A 47 -12.62 11.96 -19.70
C GLY A 47 -14.04 11.83 -20.24
N THR A 48 -14.29 12.19 -21.51
CA THR A 48 -15.61 12.02 -22.14
C THR A 48 -15.94 10.53 -22.33
N ILE A 49 -14.96 9.71 -22.71
CA ILE A 49 -15.13 8.25 -22.82
C ILE A 49 -15.42 7.64 -21.45
N CYS A 50 -14.67 8.03 -20.39
CA CYS A 50 -14.93 7.58 -19.03
C CYS A 50 -16.35 7.95 -18.56
N ALA A 51 -16.78 9.19 -18.81
CA ALA A 51 -18.15 9.65 -18.51
C ALA A 51 -19.21 8.81 -19.24
N ALA A 52 -18.99 8.50 -20.52
CA ALA A 52 -19.89 7.69 -21.33
C ALA A 52 -19.97 6.23 -20.83
N ILE A 53 -18.86 5.64 -20.37
CA ILE A 53 -18.85 4.30 -19.76
C ILE A 53 -19.68 4.31 -18.47
N VAL A 54 -19.49 5.29 -17.59
CA VAL A 54 -20.32 5.40 -16.36
C VAL A 54 -21.81 5.48 -16.72
N LYS A 55 -22.17 6.33 -17.70
CA LYS A 55 -23.55 6.49 -18.17
C LYS A 55 -24.12 5.23 -18.83
N LYS A 56 -23.32 4.46 -19.56
CA LYS A 56 -23.75 3.19 -20.15
C LYS A 56 -24.23 2.21 -19.08
N TYR A 57 -23.49 2.06 -17.99
CA TYR A 57 -23.81 1.06 -16.96
C TYR A 57 -24.70 1.61 -15.84
N TYR A 58 -24.72 2.93 -15.62
CA TYR A 58 -25.62 3.62 -14.68
C TYR A 58 -26.12 4.95 -15.27
N PRO A 59 -27.16 4.95 -16.12
CA PRO A 59 -27.63 6.15 -16.83
C PRO A 59 -28.08 7.32 -15.94
N LYS A 60 -28.50 7.02 -14.70
CA LYS A 60 -29.00 8.01 -13.73
C LYS A 60 -27.90 8.77 -12.98
N ALA A 61 -26.61 8.54 -13.29
CA ALA A 61 -25.50 9.25 -12.68
C ALA A 61 -25.63 10.77 -12.89
N MET A 62 -25.44 11.57 -11.86
CA MET A 62 -25.26 13.01 -12.01
C MET A 62 -23.76 13.26 -12.11
N LEU A 63 -23.28 13.79 -13.23
CA LEU A 63 -21.84 13.88 -13.48
C LEU A 63 -21.28 15.26 -13.13
N THR A 64 -20.07 15.28 -12.60
CA THR A 64 -19.20 16.45 -12.49
C THR A 64 -17.93 16.17 -13.28
N SER A 65 -17.57 17.05 -14.20
CA SER A 65 -16.28 16.98 -14.88
C SER A 65 -15.26 17.87 -14.18
N ILE A 66 -14.13 17.27 -13.76
CA ILE A 66 -13.01 18.00 -13.15
C ILE A 66 -11.77 17.76 -14.00
N LYS A 67 -11.37 18.79 -14.74
CA LYS A 67 -10.19 18.77 -15.59
C LYS A 67 -8.94 19.08 -14.76
N ILE A 68 -7.98 18.16 -14.75
CA ILE A 68 -6.64 18.35 -14.17
C ILE A 68 -5.51 18.03 -15.14
N LEU A 69 -5.76 17.16 -16.13
CA LEU A 69 -4.75 16.75 -17.10
C LEU A 69 -4.57 17.80 -18.20
N ASN A 70 -3.31 18.10 -18.50
CA ASN A 70 -2.96 18.97 -19.61
C ASN A 70 -3.22 18.29 -20.96
N ASN A 71 -3.84 19.00 -21.91
CA ASN A 71 -4.22 18.46 -23.23
C ASN A 71 -3.06 17.91 -24.07
N LYS A 72 -1.83 18.38 -23.85
CA LYS A 72 -0.66 17.98 -24.64
C LYS A 72 0.15 16.89 -23.97
N THR A 73 0.34 16.99 -22.66
CA THR A 73 1.23 16.07 -21.93
C THR A 73 0.48 14.92 -21.28
N HIS A 74 -0.85 15.03 -21.14
CA HIS A 74 -1.69 14.11 -20.37
C HIS A 74 -1.19 13.91 -18.92
N LYS A 75 -0.52 14.93 -18.38
CA LYS A 75 0.00 14.95 -17.00
C LYS A 75 -0.64 16.09 -16.21
N CYS A 76 -0.63 15.92 -14.90
CA CYS A 76 -0.92 16.96 -13.92
C CYS A 76 0.17 16.96 -12.84
N ILE A 77 0.25 18.02 -12.05
CA ILE A 77 1.05 18.00 -10.81
C ILE A 77 0.20 17.44 -9.67
N ASN A 78 0.84 16.80 -8.69
CA ASN A 78 0.19 16.19 -7.53
C ASN A 78 -0.80 17.14 -6.80
N LYS A 79 -0.47 18.42 -6.67
CA LYS A 79 -1.33 19.45 -6.07
C LYS A 79 -2.67 19.63 -6.79
N GLN A 80 -2.73 19.43 -8.11
CA GLN A 80 -4.00 19.51 -8.85
C GLN A 80 -4.91 18.33 -8.50
N LEU A 81 -4.35 17.11 -8.42
CA LEU A 81 -5.09 15.91 -8.00
C LEU A 81 -5.61 16.08 -6.56
N ILE A 82 -4.77 16.55 -5.65
CA ILE A 82 -5.17 16.81 -4.26
C ILE A 82 -6.33 17.81 -4.22
N LYS A 83 -6.20 18.93 -4.93
CA LYS A 83 -7.24 19.95 -4.98
C LYS A 83 -8.54 19.44 -5.61
N ALA A 84 -8.48 18.51 -6.56
CA ALA A 84 -9.65 17.87 -7.16
C ALA A 84 -10.41 17.02 -6.15
N ILE A 85 -9.67 16.20 -5.38
CA ILE A 85 -10.25 15.34 -4.35
C ILE A 85 -10.85 16.22 -3.23
N GLU A 86 -10.16 17.27 -2.79
CA GLU A 86 -10.68 18.25 -1.83
C GLU A 86 -11.97 18.91 -2.35
N TRP A 87 -11.98 19.32 -3.62
CA TRP A 87 -13.17 19.93 -4.22
C TRP A 87 -14.36 18.96 -4.22
N CYS A 88 -14.14 17.68 -4.53
CA CYS A 88 -15.18 16.66 -4.45
C CYS A 88 -15.77 16.55 -3.04
N VAL A 89 -14.91 16.52 -2.02
CA VAL A 89 -15.33 16.48 -0.61
C VAL A 89 -16.13 17.73 -0.23
N ASP A 90 -15.63 18.91 -0.59
CA ASP A 90 -16.26 20.19 -0.23
C ASP A 90 -17.62 20.39 -0.91
N ASN A 91 -17.83 19.77 -2.07
CA ASN A 91 -19.07 19.86 -2.85
C ASN A 91 -19.98 18.64 -2.67
N GLY A 92 -19.70 17.76 -1.72
CA GLY A 92 -20.56 16.62 -1.39
C GLY A 92 -20.67 15.56 -2.48
N ILE A 93 -19.67 15.44 -3.36
CA ILE A 93 -19.59 14.36 -4.35
C ILE A 93 -19.50 13.02 -3.61
N GLN A 94 -20.27 12.04 -4.07
CA GLN A 94 -20.33 10.73 -3.41
C GLN A 94 -19.26 9.77 -3.93
N ILE A 95 -18.99 9.79 -5.24
CA ILE A 95 -18.02 8.91 -5.88
C ILE A 95 -17.10 9.71 -6.81
N ALA A 96 -15.80 9.48 -6.74
CA ALA A 96 -14.83 10.02 -7.69
C ALA A 96 -14.19 8.89 -8.52
N ASN A 97 -14.30 8.98 -9.84
CA ASN A 97 -13.56 8.15 -10.78
C ASN A 97 -12.23 8.83 -11.15
N LEU A 98 -11.13 8.13 -10.88
CA LEU A 98 -9.77 8.52 -11.23
C LEU A 98 -9.20 7.55 -12.27
N SER A 99 -9.28 7.91 -13.55
CA SER A 99 -8.65 7.12 -14.62
C SER A 99 -7.19 7.55 -14.87
N LEU A 100 -6.51 7.92 -13.78
CA LEU A 100 -5.14 8.44 -13.70
C LEU A 100 -4.52 8.08 -12.35
N GLY A 101 -3.19 8.14 -12.27
CA GLY A 101 -2.42 7.92 -11.05
C GLY A 101 -0.95 8.27 -11.24
N THR A 102 -0.16 8.11 -10.18
CA THR A 102 1.29 8.31 -10.18
C THR A 102 2.00 7.06 -9.70
N ILE A 103 3.17 6.81 -10.29
CA ILE A 103 4.12 5.76 -9.90
C ILE A 103 5.36 6.39 -9.24
N ASP A 104 5.38 7.72 -9.11
CA ASP A 104 6.45 8.44 -8.46
C ASP A 104 6.28 8.33 -6.94
N TYR A 105 7.17 7.57 -6.30
CA TYR A 105 7.10 7.30 -4.86
C TYR A 105 7.11 8.55 -3.98
N ARG A 106 7.62 9.67 -4.51
CA ARG A 106 7.68 10.96 -3.80
C ARG A 106 6.29 11.57 -3.60
N ASP A 107 5.30 11.15 -4.39
CA ASP A 107 3.92 11.60 -4.27
C ASP A 107 3.09 10.75 -3.29
N PHE A 108 3.55 9.54 -2.93
CA PHE A 108 2.71 8.54 -2.29
C PHE A 108 2.17 9.00 -0.93
N GLU A 109 3.03 9.54 -0.06
CA GLU A 109 2.63 9.95 1.29
C GLU A 109 1.59 11.07 1.28
N MET A 110 1.82 12.10 0.46
CA MET A 110 0.92 13.25 0.37
C MET A 110 -0.45 12.87 -0.22
N ILE A 111 -0.46 11.97 -1.21
CA ILE A 111 -1.71 11.46 -1.77
C ILE A 111 -2.41 10.55 -0.75
N LYS A 112 -1.71 9.66 -0.04
CA LYS A 112 -2.26 8.81 1.02
C LYS A 112 -3.00 9.64 2.07
N ASP A 113 -2.39 10.72 2.56
CA ASP A 113 -3.03 11.63 3.51
C ASP A 113 -4.32 12.25 2.97
N THR A 114 -4.32 12.65 1.70
CA THR A 114 -5.49 13.22 1.04
C THR A 114 -6.61 12.20 0.88
N ILE A 115 -6.27 10.97 0.51
CA ILE A 115 -7.21 9.86 0.39
C ILE A 115 -7.83 9.52 1.75
N ASN A 116 -7.04 9.44 2.82
CA ASN A 116 -7.53 9.16 4.16
C ASN A 116 -8.48 10.26 4.66
N LYS A 117 -8.18 11.53 4.37
CA LYS A 117 -9.09 12.65 4.66
C LYS A 117 -10.39 12.54 3.88
N ALA A 118 -10.33 12.20 2.58
CA ALA A 118 -11.51 12.05 1.74
C ALA A 118 -12.40 10.88 2.17
N TYR A 119 -11.79 9.74 2.50
CA TYR A 119 -12.47 8.57 3.06
C TYR A 119 -13.23 8.90 4.34
N ASN A 120 -12.59 9.63 5.28
CA ASN A 120 -13.22 10.07 6.52
C ASN A 120 -14.41 11.02 6.31
N ARG A 121 -14.54 11.61 5.11
CA ARG A 121 -15.64 12.49 4.71
C ARG A 121 -16.67 11.77 3.83
N GLY A 122 -16.51 10.46 3.62
CA GLY A 122 -17.47 9.61 2.91
C GLY A 122 -17.32 9.57 1.39
N LEU A 123 -16.26 10.17 0.82
CA LEU A 123 -16.01 10.08 -0.62
C LEU A 123 -15.48 8.68 -0.96
N ILE A 124 -16.18 7.96 -1.83
CA ILE A 124 -15.68 6.70 -2.40
C ILE A 124 -14.85 7.03 -3.64
N ILE A 125 -13.62 6.52 -3.69
CA ILE A 125 -12.72 6.73 -4.82
C ILE A 125 -12.51 5.39 -5.55
N VAL A 126 -12.69 5.41 -6.86
CA VAL A 126 -12.40 4.29 -7.77
C VAL A 126 -11.28 4.75 -8.69
N ALA A 127 -10.15 4.02 -8.70
CA ALA A 127 -8.97 4.47 -9.42
C ALA A 127 -8.32 3.36 -10.27
N ALA A 128 -7.86 3.74 -11.46
CA ALA A 128 -7.19 2.85 -12.38
C ALA A 128 -5.73 2.59 -11.99
N CYS A 129 -5.30 1.34 -12.04
CA CYS A 129 -3.89 0.95 -11.95
C CYS A 129 -3.13 1.41 -13.20
N ASN A 130 -1.82 1.66 -13.08
CA ASN A 130 -0.95 1.93 -14.22
C ASN A 130 -0.90 0.70 -15.15
N ASN A 131 -0.82 0.91 -16.48
CA ASN A 131 -0.76 -0.17 -17.46
C ASN A 131 0.54 -1.01 -17.40
N ARG A 132 1.49 -0.67 -16.53
CA ARG A 132 2.67 -1.49 -16.21
C ARG A 132 2.43 -2.48 -15.06
N ASP A 133 1.24 -2.47 -14.46
CA ASP A 133 0.85 -3.32 -13.31
C ASP A 133 1.82 -3.21 -12.12
N ILE A 134 2.27 -1.99 -11.86
CA ILE A 134 3.07 -1.61 -10.70
C ILE A 134 2.22 -0.79 -9.71
N PHE A 135 2.69 -0.67 -8.48
CA PHE A 135 2.07 0.09 -7.42
C PHE A 135 1.74 1.49 -7.92
N THR A 136 0.46 1.83 -7.86
CA THR A 136 -0.06 3.07 -8.44
C THR A 136 -0.81 3.83 -7.37
N SER A 137 -0.35 5.03 -7.05
CA SER A 137 -1.06 5.93 -6.16
C SER A 137 -2.11 6.74 -6.94
N PRO A 138 -3.40 6.75 -6.54
CA PRO A 138 -3.93 6.17 -5.30
C PRO A 138 -4.56 4.77 -5.44
N ALA A 139 -4.59 4.16 -6.62
CA ALA A 139 -5.28 2.89 -6.89
C ALA A 139 -4.91 1.74 -5.95
N SER A 140 -3.66 1.66 -5.49
CA SER A 140 -3.16 0.62 -4.58
C SER A 140 -3.43 0.89 -3.08
N PHE A 141 -4.08 2.00 -2.72
CA PHE A 141 -4.37 2.33 -1.32
C PHE A 141 -5.62 1.63 -0.79
N SER A 142 -5.59 1.24 0.48
CA SER A 142 -6.65 0.48 1.15
C SER A 142 -7.98 1.24 1.22
N ASN A 143 -7.94 2.58 1.19
CA ASN A 143 -9.10 3.47 1.18
C ASN A 143 -9.63 3.78 -0.24
N VAL A 144 -9.15 3.06 -1.25
CA VAL A 144 -9.55 3.19 -2.66
C VAL A 144 -10.07 1.83 -3.16
N ILE A 145 -10.95 1.88 -4.15
CA ILE A 145 -11.29 0.70 -4.96
C ILE A 145 -10.36 0.72 -6.18
N GLY A 146 -9.26 -0.01 -6.09
CA GLY A 146 -8.30 -0.15 -7.18
C GLY A 146 -8.82 -1.05 -8.29
N VAL A 147 -8.64 -0.62 -9.54
CA VAL A 147 -9.13 -1.35 -10.72
C VAL A 147 -8.01 -1.55 -11.74
N LYS A 148 -7.88 -2.77 -12.26
CA LYS A 148 -7.10 -3.09 -13.46
C LYS A 148 -7.96 -3.79 -14.51
N CYS A 149 -7.55 -3.74 -15.78
CA CYS A 149 -8.23 -4.46 -16.84
C CYS A 149 -7.75 -5.92 -16.89
N SER A 150 -8.60 -6.84 -17.32
CA SER A 150 -8.18 -8.22 -17.57
C SER A 150 -7.19 -8.31 -18.71
N GLU A 151 -6.09 -9.03 -18.50
CA GLU A 151 -5.23 -9.47 -19.60
C GLU A 151 -6.02 -10.35 -20.58
N ASN A 152 -5.76 -10.19 -21.88
CA ASN A 152 -6.27 -11.05 -22.95
C ASN A 152 -7.81 -11.13 -23.09
N ASN A 153 -8.55 -10.13 -22.60
CA ASN A 153 -10.02 -10.04 -22.75
C ASN A 153 -10.79 -11.30 -22.32
N VAL A 154 -10.33 -11.97 -21.25
CA VAL A 154 -11.02 -13.15 -20.71
C VAL A 154 -12.40 -12.78 -20.13
N LEU A 155 -12.57 -11.53 -19.68
CA LEU A 155 -13.83 -11.02 -19.16
C LEU A 155 -14.67 -10.39 -20.27
N LYS A 156 -15.95 -10.77 -20.34
CA LYS A 156 -16.88 -10.16 -21.29
C LYS A 156 -17.25 -8.75 -20.87
N GLU A 157 -17.79 -7.99 -21.81
CA GLU A 157 -18.32 -6.66 -21.53
C GLU A 157 -19.34 -6.70 -20.38
N GLY A 158 -19.08 -5.91 -19.33
CA GLY A 158 -19.92 -5.88 -18.11
C GLY A 158 -19.48 -6.86 -17.01
N GLU A 159 -18.48 -7.70 -17.23
CA GLU A 159 -17.97 -8.64 -16.23
C GLU A 159 -16.74 -8.10 -15.49
N TYR A 160 -16.59 -8.52 -14.24
CA TYR A 160 -15.41 -8.29 -13.41
C TYR A 160 -15.23 -9.41 -12.39
N ILE A 161 -13.99 -9.60 -11.93
CA ILE A 161 -13.63 -10.43 -10.79
C ILE A 161 -13.16 -9.57 -9.64
N PHE A 162 -13.28 -10.11 -8.42
CA PHE A 162 -12.70 -9.53 -7.22
C PHE A 162 -11.45 -10.35 -6.82
N ASN A 163 -10.30 -9.69 -6.77
CA ASN A 163 -9.04 -10.29 -6.37
C ASN A 163 -8.98 -10.31 -4.83
N LEU A 164 -8.98 -11.49 -4.24
CA LEU A 164 -8.76 -11.66 -2.81
C LEU A 164 -7.26 -11.70 -2.53
N TYR A 165 -6.82 -10.98 -1.50
CA TYR A 165 -5.41 -10.86 -1.11
C TYR A 165 -4.47 -10.32 -2.23
N PRO A 166 -4.82 -9.23 -2.94
CA PRO A 166 -3.98 -8.70 -4.01
C PRO A 166 -2.73 -8.03 -3.46
N ILE A 167 -1.54 -8.55 -3.81
CA ILE A 167 -0.25 -8.02 -3.33
C ILE A 167 0.03 -6.57 -3.80
N ASP A 168 -0.57 -6.18 -4.92
CA ASP A 168 -0.49 -4.84 -5.53
C ASP A 168 -1.55 -3.85 -4.99
N GLY A 169 -2.44 -4.33 -4.11
CA GLY A 169 -3.56 -3.56 -3.56
C GLY A 169 -4.75 -3.39 -4.52
N ILE A 170 -4.75 -4.04 -5.70
CA ILE A 170 -5.79 -3.89 -6.72
C ILE A 170 -6.84 -5.00 -6.59
N GLU A 171 -7.96 -4.67 -5.94
CA GLU A 171 -9.02 -5.63 -5.59
C GLU A 171 -9.95 -5.98 -6.75
N VAL A 172 -9.97 -5.21 -7.84
CA VAL A 172 -10.90 -5.45 -8.95
C VAL A 172 -10.17 -5.59 -10.27
N THR A 173 -10.42 -6.70 -10.98
CA THR A 173 -10.03 -6.87 -12.38
C THR A 173 -11.29 -6.86 -13.23
N SER A 174 -11.40 -5.94 -14.19
CA SER A 174 -12.63 -5.69 -14.96
C SER A 174 -12.38 -5.73 -16.47
N CYS A 175 -13.44 -5.89 -17.27
CA CYS A 175 -13.35 -5.64 -18.71
C CYS A 175 -13.00 -4.16 -18.99
N SER A 176 -12.36 -3.87 -20.13
CA SER A 176 -12.05 -2.48 -20.55
C SER A 176 -12.56 -2.12 -21.94
N GLU A 177 -13.09 -3.10 -22.68
CA GLU A 177 -13.70 -2.90 -23.99
C GLU A 177 -15.21 -2.70 -23.82
N HIS A 178 -15.69 -1.53 -24.24
CA HIS A 178 -17.08 -1.12 -24.10
C HIS A 178 -17.61 -0.61 -25.42
N ALA A 179 -18.71 -1.19 -25.91
CA ALA A 179 -19.43 -0.71 -27.08
C ALA A 179 -20.29 0.52 -26.73
N LEU A 180 -19.79 1.73 -26.99
CA LEU A 180 -20.46 2.97 -26.66
C LEU A 180 -21.29 3.49 -27.85
N LEU A 181 -22.57 3.79 -27.62
CA LEU A 181 -23.47 4.38 -28.60
C LEU A 181 -23.23 5.89 -28.68
N LYS A 182 -22.78 6.37 -29.85
CA LYS A 182 -22.65 7.79 -30.14
C LYS A 182 -24.02 8.42 -30.43
N ASN A 183 -24.08 9.75 -30.36
CA ASN A 183 -25.28 10.53 -30.67
C ASN A 183 -25.71 10.47 -32.15
N ASP A 184 -24.81 10.07 -33.06
CA ASP A 184 -25.14 9.82 -34.49
C ASP A 184 -25.76 8.43 -34.73
N GLY A 185 -25.87 7.59 -33.69
CA GLY A 185 -26.42 6.24 -33.76
C GLY A 185 -25.38 5.14 -34.01
N GLU A 186 -24.11 5.47 -34.25
CA GLU A 186 -23.05 4.48 -34.43
C GLU A 186 -22.50 3.97 -33.09
N PHE A 187 -22.02 2.73 -33.08
CA PHE A 187 -21.26 2.19 -31.96
C PHE A 187 -19.75 2.36 -32.18
N LYS A 188 -19.03 2.72 -31.12
CA LYS A 188 -17.56 2.68 -31.06
C LYS A 188 -17.12 1.87 -29.84
N THR A 189 -16.30 0.85 -30.08
CA THR A 189 -15.69 0.07 -28.99
C THR A 189 -14.43 0.76 -28.50
N THR A 190 -14.27 0.84 -27.19
CA THR A 190 -13.04 1.37 -26.56
C THR A 190 -11.86 0.41 -26.75
N SER A 191 -10.64 0.94 -26.72
CA SER A 191 -9.43 0.12 -26.72
C SER A 191 -9.18 -0.49 -25.33
N MET A 192 -8.41 -1.58 -25.26
CA MET A 192 -8.00 -2.17 -23.98
C MET A 192 -7.07 -1.22 -23.19
N CYS A 193 -7.49 -0.79 -22.00
CA CYS A 193 -6.64 -0.09 -21.02
C CYS A 193 -7.27 -0.07 -19.61
N ASN A 194 -6.45 0.06 -18.57
CA ASN A 194 -6.93 0.13 -17.17
C ASN A 194 -7.88 1.32 -16.94
N SER A 195 -7.67 2.42 -17.67
CA SER A 195 -8.45 3.65 -17.54
C SER A 195 -9.93 3.50 -17.91
N PHE A 196 -10.29 2.54 -18.76
CA PHE A 196 -11.69 2.26 -19.14
C PHE A 196 -12.34 1.17 -18.27
N ALA A 197 -11.54 0.38 -17.55
CA ALA A 197 -12.05 -0.55 -16.54
C ALA A 197 -12.61 0.19 -15.29
N ALA A 198 -11.90 1.21 -14.80
CA ALA A 198 -12.31 2.00 -13.63
C ALA A 198 -13.73 2.64 -13.73
N PRO A 199 -14.13 3.28 -14.84
CA PRO A 199 -15.47 3.87 -14.94
C PRO A 199 -16.60 2.83 -14.99
N MET A 200 -16.35 1.61 -15.46
CA MET A 200 -17.33 0.52 -15.37
C MET A 200 -17.57 0.15 -13.90
N ILE A 201 -16.50 -0.03 -13.13
CA ILE A 201 -16.60 -0.32 -11.69
C ILE A 201 -17.21 0.86 -10.92
N THR A 202 -16.92 2.10 -11.32
CA THR A 202 -17.59 3.29 -10.79
C THR A 202 -19.11 3.19 -10.94
N ALA A 203 -19.61 2.73 -12.09
CA ALA A 203 -21.03 2.53 -12.30
C ALA A 203 -21.62 1.39 -11.44
N GLU A 204 -20.88 0.31 -11.21
CA GLU A 204 -21.30 -0.74 -10.27
C GLU A 204 -21.38 -0.23 -8.83
N VAL A 205 -20.42 0.60 -8.42
CA VAL A 205 -20.45 1.30 -7.12
C VAL A 205 -21.66 2.23 -7.04
N CYS A 206 -22.01 2.96 -8.12
CA CYS A 206 -23.23 3.77 -8.16
C CYS A 206 -24.49 2.93 -7.89
N LYS A 207 -24.60 1.74 -8.51
CA LYS A 207 -25.72 0.82 -8.28
C LYS A 207 -25.79 0.32 -6.83
N ILE A 208 -24.63 0.15 -6.18
CA ILE A 208 -24.55 -0.26 -4.77
C ILE A 208 -25.01 0.90 -3.87
N VAL A 209 -24.45 2.10 -4.07
CA VAL A 209 -24.76 3.30 -3.27
C VAL A 209 -26.22 3.73 -3.41
N ASP A 210 -26.80 3.65 -4.61
CA ASP A 210 -28.22 3.96 -4.87
C ASP A 210 -29.16 2.99 -4.15
N LYS A 211 -28.75 1.71 -4.02
CA LYS A 211 -29.52 0.68 -3.30
C LYS A 211 -29.35 0.78 -1.78
N TYR A 212 -28.17 1.18 -1.31
CA TYR A 212 -27.81 1.23 0.10
C TYR A 212 -27.27 2.63 0.47
N PRO A 213 -28.14 3.62 0.72
CA PRO A 213 -27.70 4.94 1.16
C PRO A 213 -26.85 4.86 2.43
N ASN A 214 -25.77 5.64 2.50
CA ASN A 214 -24.80 5.64 3.60
C ASN A 214 -24.02 4.33 3.80
N ILE A 215 -23.89 3.50 2.76
CA ILE A 215 -23.01 2.33 2.78
C ILE A 215 -21.54 2.76 2.96
N THR A 216 -20.78 2.03 3.78
CA THR A 216 -19.34 2.26 3.93
C THR A 216 -18.56 1.70 2.75
N LEU A 217 -17.30 2.11 2.60
CA LEU A 217 -16.40 1.54 1.59
C LEU A 217 -16.24 0.03 1.76
N GLU A 218 -16.07 -0.43 3.00
CA GLU A 218 -15.85 -1.83 3.36
C GLU A 218 -17.03 -2.70 2.95
N LYS A 219 -18.26 -2.20 3.14
CA LYS A 219 -19.48 -2.88 2.69
C LYS A 219 -19.68 -2.76 1.19
N THR A 220 -19.28 -1.65 0.58
CA THR A 220 -19.26 -1.50 -0.88
C THR A 220 -18.35 -2.55 -1.53
N LYS A 221 -17.14 -2.77 -0.99
CA LYS A 221 -16.22 -3.83 -1.45
C LYS A 221 -16.81 -5.23 -1.29
N GLN A 222 -17.47 -5.51 -0.17
CA GLN A 222 -18.20 -6.78 0.00
C GLN A 222 -19.31 -6.97 -1.05
N GLU A 223 -20.11 -5.94 -1.32
CA GLU A 223 -21.15 -6.01 -2.34
C GLU A 223 -20.59 -6.14 -3.76
N LEU A 224 -19.43 -5.52 -4.05
CA LEU A 224 -18.70 -5.76 -5.28
C LEU A 224 -18.25 -7.22 -5.39
N TYR A 225 -17.69 -7.80 -4.34
CA TYR A 225 -17.30 -9.22 -4.34
C TYR A 225 -18.49 -10.14 -4.61
N LYS A 226 -19.63 -9.93 -3.92
CA LYS A 226 -20.86 -10.74 -4.12
C LYS A 226 -21.41 -10.70 -5.55
N ARG A 227 -21.13 -9.63 -6.29
CA ARG A 227 -21.57 -9.41 -7.66
C ARG A 227 -20.52 -9.81 -8.71
N SER A 228 -19.30 -10.10 -8.28
CA SER A 228 -18.21 -10.52 -9.17
C SER A 228 -18.43 -11.92 -9.72
N THR A 229 -17.85 -12.23 -10.88
CA THR A 229 -18.04 -13.54 -11.54
C THR A 229 -17.34 -14.69 -10.83
N ASN A 230 -16.34 -14.40 -9.99
CA ASN A 230 -15.61 -15.38 -9.17
C ASN A 230 -16.05 -15.40 -7.70
N TYR A 231 -17.27 -14.94 -7.40
CA TYR A 231 -17.84 -15.06 -6.06
C TYR A 231 -17.95 -16.52 -5.62
N ILE A 232 -17.49 -16.81 -4.40
CA ILE A 232 -17.62 -18.10 -3.73
C ILE A 232 -18.25 -17.82 -2.35
N ASP A 233 -19.21 -18.66 -1.92
CA ASP A 233 -20.10 -18.40 -0.78
C ASP A 233 -19.38 -18.14 0.58
N ASN A 234 -20.12 -17.45 1.47
CA ASN A 234 -19.83 -16.54 2.59
C ASN A 234 -18.79 -16.84 3.71
N THR A 235 -17.69 -17.57 3.51
CA THR A 235 -16.63 -17.66 4.54
C THR A 235 -15.45 -16.70 4.34
N THR A 236 -15.29 -16.12 3.15
CA THR A 236 -14.11 -15.31 2.84
C THR A 236 -14.22 -13.87 3.31
N GLN A 237 -13.19 -13.40 4.03
CA GLN A 237 -13.10 -12.02 4.50
C GLN A 237 -12.50 -11.09 3.42
N VAL A 238 -13.29 -10.09 3.00
CA VAL A 238 -12.95 -9.18 1.90
C VAL A 238 -12.07 -8.00 2.35
N ASN A 239 -12.15 -7.58 3.61
CA ASN A 239 -11.49 -6.38 4.12
C ASN A 239 -10.16 -6.69 4.85
N ASN A 240 -9.42 -7.63 4.28
CA ASN A 240 -8.05 -7.96 4.68
C ASN A 240 -7.07 -7.17 3.81
N TYR A 241 -6.04 -6.60 4.43
CA TYR A 241 -5.10 -5.73 3.72
C TYR A 241 -3.65 -6.12 4.00
N LYS A 242 -2.81 -5.96 2.98
CA LYS A 242 -1.36 -6.20 3.06
C LYS A 242 -0.65 -5.08 3.83
N ASN A 243 -1.00 -3.84 3.52
CA ASN A 243 -0.42 -2.64 4.11
C ASN A 243 -1.33 -2.09 5.21
N ILE A 244 -0.90 -1.01 5.87
CA ILE A 244 -1.65 -0.30 6.92
C ILE A 244 -1.83 1.19 6.59
N ASP A 245 -1.93 1.51 5.31
CA ASP A 245 -1.92 2.88 4.78
C ASP A 245 -3.18 3.71 5.15
N TRP A 246 -4.23 3.09 5.68
CA TRP A 246 -5.43 3.81 6.14
C TRP A 246 -5.27 4.49 7.49
N ILE A 247 -4.27 4.09 8.29
CA ILE A 247 -4.16 4.56 9.68
C ILE A 247 -3.80 6.04 9.67
N THR A 248 -4.64 6.86 10.30
CA THR A 248 -4.34 8.29 10.55
C THR A 248 -4.12 8.52 12.04
N ASN A 249 -5.05 8.03 12.87
CA ASN A 249 -5.04 8.16 14.32
C ASN A 249 -5.26 6.79 14.97
N ALA A 250 -4.30 6.32 15.76
CA ALA A 250 -4.34 5.00 16.36
C ALA A 250 -4.32 5.01 17.89
N ALA A 251 -5.12 4.13 18.47
CA ALA A 251 -4.94 3.69 19.86
C ALA A 251 -4.00 2.48 19.83
N LEU A 252 -2.84 2.57 20.48
CA LEU A 252 -1.89 1.47 20.56
C LEU A 252 -1.99 0.82 21.94
N LEU A 253 -2.31 -0.46 21.96
CA LEU A 253 -2.26 -1.29 23.16
C LEU A 253 -1.05 -2.21 23.06
N TYR A 254 -0.14 -2.07 24.03
CA TYR A 254 1.03 -2.91 24.16
C TYR A 254 0.88 -3.82 25.36
N VAL A 255 1.07 -5.12 25.14
CA VAL A 255 1.12 -6.12 26.21
C VAL A 255 2.56 -6.61 26.35
N GLY A 256 3.26 -6.09 27.36
CA GLY A 256 4.63 -6.48 27.68
C GLY A 256 5.14 -5.77 28.94
N GLU A 257 6.26 -6.25 29.48
CA GLU A 257 6.81 -5.78 30.76
C GLU A 257 7.50 -4.41 30.66
N GLU A 258 7.98 -4.03 29.47
CA GLU A 258 8.69 -2.77 29.24
C GLU A 258 7.78 -1.68 28.63
N GLU A 259 8.08 -0.40 28.84
CA GLU A 259 7.32 0.65 28.16
C GLU A 259 7.67 0.70 26.67
N TYR A 260 6.67 0.48 25.81
CA TYR A 260 6.80 0.77 24.38
C TYR A 260 6.87 2.28 24.16
N ASN A 261 8.07 2.78 23.90
CA ASN A 261 8.31 4.17 23.56
C ASN A 261 8.91 4.26 22.16
N SER A 262 8.05 4.48 21.17
CA SER A 262 8.52 4.82 19.82
C SER A 262 7.62 5.83 19.14
N GLU A 263 8.28 6.81 18.52
CA GLU A 263 7.67 7.65 17.52
C GLU A 263 7.42 6.79 16.27
N LEU A 264 6.16 6.72 15.81
CA LEU A 264 5.80 6.05 14.56
C LEU A 264 5.64 7.13 13.48
N PRO A 265 6.55 7.20 12.50
CA PRO A 265 6.67 8.37 11.62
C PRO A 265 5.49 8.56 10.65
N TYR A 266 4.70 7.51 10.42
CA TYR A 266 3.62 7.50 9.42
C TYR A 266 2.21 7.53 10.01
N ILE A 267 2.08 7.77 11.33
CA ILE A 267 0.79 7.86 12.02
C ILE A 267 0.73 9.22 12.73
N ASN A 268 -0.29 10.01 12.39
CA ASN A 268 -0.40 11.40 12.84
C ASN A 268 -0.62 11.53 14.35
N GLN A 269 -1.48 10.68 14.92
CA GLN A 269 -1.74 10.68 16.36
C GLN A 269 -1.75 9.26 16.90
N ILE A 270 -0.93 9.01 17.91
CA ILE A 270 -0.91 7.75 18.64
C ILE A 270 -1.12 8.01 20.11
N LYS A 271 -2.03 7.25 20.70
CA LYS A 271 -2.14 7.15 22.15
C LYS A 271 -1.75 5.75 22.57
N VAL A 272 -0.62 5.63 23.27
CA VAL A 272 -0.21 4.39 23.91
C VAL A 272 -1.04 4.19 25.17
N LEU A 273 -1.63 3.00 25.30
CA LEU A 273 -2.56 2.65 26.36
C LEU A 273 -1.87 1.67 27.30
N LYS A 274 -1.77 2.04 28.59
CA LYS A 274 -1.22 1.18 29.65
C LYS A 274 -2.28 0.36 30.39
N LYS A 275 -3.55 0.74 30.29
CA LYS A 275 -4.70 0.09 30.94
C LYS A 275 -5.95 0.19 30.07
N PHE A 276 -6.91 -0.68 30.31
CA PHE A 276 -8.07 -0.94 29.46
C PHE A 276 -9.24 0.07 29.60
N GLU A 277 -9.16 1.02 30.54
CA GLU A 277 -10.30 1.86 30.95
C GLU A 277 -10.21 3.30 30.40
N ASP A 278 -11.37 3.84 30.02
CA ASP A 278 -11.64 5.22 29.57
C ASP A 278 -10.92 5.74 28.30
N ILE A 279 -10.98 4.96 27.22
CA ILE A 279 -10.63 5.43 25.87
C ILE A 279 -11.87 6.00 25.17
N ASP A 280 -11.81 7.27 24.78
CA ASP A 280 -12.73 7.80 23.78
C ASP A 280 -12.35 7.28 22.39
N THR A 281 -13.02 6.21 21.97
CA THR A 281 -12.80 5.56 20.67
C THR A 281 -13.20 6.43 19.47
N ASN A 282 -13.82 7.60 19.68
CA ASN A 282 -14.09 8.53 18.57
C ASN A 282 -12.83 9.23 18.07
N LEU A 283 -11.79 9.32 18.90
CA LEU A 283 -10.53 10.01 18.56
C LEU A 283 -9.63 9.18 17.62
N PHE A 284 -9.93 7.89 17.44
CA PHE A 284 -9.09 6.96 16.71
C PHE A 284 -9.87 6.33 15.55
N ASP A 285 -9.18 6.09 14.44
CA ASP A 285 -9.68 5.28 13.33
C ASP A 285 -9.32 3.80 13.48
N THR A 286 -8.23 3.51 14.22
CA THR A 286 -7.65 2.17 14.30
C THR A 286 -7.24 1.81 15.73
N LEU A 287 -7.46 0.56 16.11
CA LEU A 287 -6.84 -0.08 17.28
C LEU A 287 -5.64 -0.91 16.81
N ILE A 288 -4.46 -0.64 17.37
CA ILE A 288 -3.26 -1.43 17.16
C ILE A 288 -3.02 -2.28 18.41
N LEU A 289 -2.97 -3.60 18.24
CA LEU A 289 -2.64 -4.57 19.27
C LEU A 289 -1.22 -5.06 19.02
N LEU A 290 -0.32 -4.78 19.95
CA LEU A 290 1.09 -5.18 19.87
C LEU A 290 1.40 -6.21 20.95
N ASN A 291 1.99 -7.34 20.53
CA ASN A 291 2.36 -8.47 21.40
C ASN A 291 1.20 -9.06 22.22
N SER A 292 -0.04 -8.95 21.72
CA SER A 292 -1.19 -9.56 22.39
C SER A 292 -1.24 -11.07 22.13
N ASP A 293 -1.10 -11.89 23.18
CA ASP A 293 -1.28 -13.34 23.15
C ASP A 293 -2.77 -13.72 23.39
N LYS A 294 -3.19 -14.92 22.98
CA LYS A 294 -4.50 -15.53 23.26
C LYS A 294 -4.85 -15.51 24.75
N ARG A 295 -3.87 -15.60 25.64
CA ARG A 295 -4.08 -15.53 27.11
C ARG A 295 -4.73 -14.22 27.54
N ASP A 296 -4.43 -13.12 26.83
CA ASP A 296 -4.98 -11.79 27.10
C ASP A 296 -6.20 -11.47 26.23
N TYR A 297 -6.61 -12.40 25.35
CA TYR A 297 -7.71 -12.17 24.41
C TYR A 297 -9.01 -11.79 25.12
N GLU A 298 -9.34 -12.47 26.22
CA GLU A 298 -10.55 -12.15 26.99
C GLU A 298 -10.47 -10.75 27.65
N GLU A 299 -9.28 -10.23 27.94
CA GLU A 299 -9.09 -8.88 28.47
C GLU A 299 -9.23 -7.82 27.35
N ILE A 300 -8.63 -8.03 26.18
CA ILE A 300 -8.68 -7.11 25.03
C ILE A 300 -10.02 -7.12 24.29
N LYS A 301 -10.81 -8.20 24.39
CA LYS A 301 -12.09 -8.41 23.68
C LYS A 301 -13.09 -7.29 23.91
N SER A 302 -13.13 -6.73 25.11
CA SER A 302 -14.02 -5.61 25.43
C SER A 302 -13.67 -4.34 24.62
N ILE A 303 -12.37 -4.09 24.38
CA ILE A 303 -11.88 -2.95 23.59
C ILE A 303 -12.08 -3.22 22.10
N ILE A 304 -11.73 -4.43 21.62
CA ILE A 304 -11.99 -4.87 20.26
C ILE A 304 -13.47 -4.64 19.91
N TYR A 305 -14.38 -5.11 20.77
CA TYR A 305 -15.82 -4.93 20.58
C TYR A 305 -16.24 -3.45 20.53
N LYS A 306 -15.64 -2.57 21.33
CA LYS A 306 -15.91 -1.12 21.30
C LYS A 306 -15.49 -0.49 19.95
N PHE A 307 -14.36 -0.91 19.39
CA PHE A 307 -13.88 -0.46 18.08
C PHE A 307 -14.74 -1.04 16.95
N GLU A 308 -15.03 -2.34 16.96
CA GLU A 308 -15.88 -3.00 15.97
C GLU A 308 -17.29 -2.41 15.92
N LYS A 309 -17.91 -2.13 17.07
CA LYS A 309 -19.25 -1.51 17.15
C LYS A 309 -19.29 -0.14 16.47
N LYS A 310 -18.16 0.59 16.49
CA LYS A 310 -17.99 1.87 15.80
C LYS A 310 -17.39 1.73 14.40
N GLN A 311 -17.27 0.51 13.88
CA GLN A 311 -16.69 0.19 12.58
C GLN A 311 -15.28 0.77 12.40
N LYS A 312 -14.47 0.68 13.45
CA LYS A 312 -13.06 1.10 13.45
C LYS A 312 -12.16 -0.07 13.10
N SER A 313 -11.04 0.22 12.43
CA SER A 313 -10.10 -0.79 11.93
C SER A 313 -9.30 -1.41 13.06
N ILE A 314 -8.77 -2.61 12.82
CA ILE A 314 -7.95 -3.34 13.79
C ILE A 314 -6.66 -3.82 13.10
N VAL A 315 -5.54 -3.64 13.80
CA VAL A 315 -4.22 -4.11 13.39
C VAL A 315 -3.63 -4.94 14.52
N VAL A 316 -3.14 -6.13 14.20
CA VAL A 316 -2.55 -7.06 15.17
C VAL A 316 -1.13 -7.40 14.74
N ILE A 317 -0.17 -7.04 15.60
CA ILE A 317 1.26 -7.25 15.42
C ILE A 317 1.73 -8.16 16.54
N ASN A 318 2.11 -9.39 16.19
CA ASN A 318 2.60 -10.38 17.15
C ASN A 318 3.65 -11.28 16.48
N ASP A 319 4.92 -10.99 16.73
CA ASP A 319 6.03 -11.77 16.16
C ASP A 319 6.40 -13.01 16.98
N GLU A 320 5.82 -13.20 18.19
CA GLU A 320 6.20 -14.29 19.11
C GLU A 320 5.52 -15.63 18.77
N PHE A 321 4.36 -15.60 18.10
CA PHE A 321 3.53 -16.78 17.82
C PHE A 321 3.31 -16.99 16.31
N GLN A 322 4.39 -17.06 15.54
CA GLN A 322 4.31 -17.26 14.08
C GLN A 322 3.69 -18.62 13.65
N TYR A 323 3.46 -19.55 14.58
CA TYR A 323 3.14 -20.96 14.29
C TYR A 323 1.76 -21.44 14.75
N GLU A 324 0.95 -20.60 15.38
CA GLU A 324 -0.43 -20.95 15.67
C GLU A 324 -1.33 -20.47 14.52
N ASN A 325 -2.06 -21.39 13.88
CA ASN A 325 -3.11 -21.03 12.94
C ASN A 325 -4.20 -20.26 13.69
N HIS A 326 -4.11 -18.92 13.66
CA HIS A 326 -5.04 -18.01 14.30
C HIS A 326 -6.33 -17.78 13.48
N GLU A 327 -6.57 -18.56 12.43
CA GLU A 327 -7.60 -18.30 11.43
C GLU A 327 -9.05 -18.26 11.94
N GLU A 328 -9.33 -18.66 13.18
CA GLU A 328 -10.69 -18.92 13.61
C GLU A 328 -11.40 -17.81 14.41
N LYS A 329 -10.76 -16.69 14.76
CA LYS A 329 -11.43 -15.60 15.52
C LYS A 329 -10.98 -14.20 15.08
N TYR A 330 -11.41 -13.79 13.91
CA TYR A 330 -11.15 -12.44 13.40
C TYR A 330 -12.37 -11.53 13.51
N PRO A 331 -12.15 -10.21 13.57
CA PRO A 331 -13.22 -9.24 13.71
C PRO A 331 -14.18 -9.26 12.51
N ASN A 332 -15.37 -8.69 12.70
CA ASN A 332 -16.42 -8.64 11.70
C ASN A 332 -15.90 -8.12 10.34
N ASN A 333 -16.33 -8.73 9.22
CA ASN A 333 -16.00 -8.33 7.85
C ASN A 333 -16.29 -6.84 7.53
N ASN A 334 -17.03 -6.12 8.37
CA ASN A 334 -17.33 -4.69 8.20
C ASN A 334 -16.17 -3.73 8.50
N ILE A 335 -15.05 -4.22 9.03
CA ILE A 335 -13.88 -3.39 9.33
C ILE A 335 -12.67 -3.83 8.53
N LYS A 336 -11.67 -2.95 8.43
CA LYS A 336 -10.35 -3.36 7.92
C LYS A 336 -9.61 -4.11 8.99
N PHE A 337 -8.97 -5.18 8.56
CA PHE A 337 -8.19 -6.03 9.42
C PHE A 337 -6.80 -6.28 8.84
N TRP A 338 -5.80 -6.12 9.71
CA TRP A 338 -4.42 -6.48 9.42
C TRP A 338 -3.92 -7.41 10.52
N HIS A 339 -3.36 -8.55 10.13
CA HIS A 339 -2.75 -9.49 11.06
C HIS A 339 -1.55 -10.15 10.39
N HIS A 340 -0.44 -10.27 11.10
CA HIS A 340 0.80 -10.83 10.52
C HIS A 340 0.61 -12.23 9.89
N SER A 341 -0.27 -13.08 10.45
CA SER A 341 -0.55 -14.43 9.92
C SER A 341 -1.25 -14.44 8.55
N ILE A 342 -2.04 -13.42 8.20
CA ILE A 342 -2.75 -13.37 6.91
C ILE A 342 -1.88 -12.85 5.78
N ILE A 343 -0.72 -12.26 6.10
CA ILE A 343 0.16 -11.62 5.11
C ILE A 343 0.76 -12.64 4.14
N ASN A 344 0.95 -13.90 4.57
CA ASN A 344 1.46 -14.94 3.67
C ASN A 344 0.51 -15.21 2.49
N HIS A 345 -0.81 -15.11 2.71
CA HIS A 345 -1.81 -15.30 1.66
C HIS A 345 -1.66 -14.31 0.50
N PHE A 346 -1.21 -13.08 0.78
CA PHE A 346 -0.91 -12.09 -0.27
C PHE A 346 0.27 -12.48 -1.15
N TYR A 347 1.25 -13.20 -0.60
CA TYR A 347 2.38 -13.72 -1.37
C TYR A 347 2.04 -15.00 -2.13
N GLU A 348 1.12 -15.83 -1.62
CA GLU A 348 0.71 -17.08 -2.27
C GLU A 348 -0.16 -16.85 -3.53
N VAL A 349 -1.02 -15.83 -3.50
CA VAL A 349 -1.92 -15.45 -4.62
C VAL A 349 -1.26 -14.41 -5.55
N SER A 350 0.05 -14.22 -5.43
CA SER A 350 0.76 -13.09 -6.04
C SER A 350 0.96 -13.21 -7.55
N LEU A 351 1.30 -12.06 -8.14
CA LEU A 351 1.69 -11.95 -9.54
C LEU A 351 2.94 -12.80 -9.86
N PRO A 352 3.11 -13.26 -11.11
CA PRO A 352 4.35 -13.92 -11.53
C PRO A 352 5.61 -13.13 -11.15
N GLN A 353 6.66 -13.81 -10.74
CA GLN A 353 7.91 -13.20 -10.27
C GLN A 353 8.60 -12.36 -11.35
N LYS A 354 9.31 -11.31 -10.94
CA LYS A 354 10.24 -10.55 -11.78
C LYS A 354 11.64 -10.72 -11.18
N GLU A 355 12.56 -11.28 -11.95
CA GLU A 355 13.95 -11.42 -11.51
C GLU A 355 14.52 -10.05 -11.12
N MET A 356 15.14 -10.00 -9.94
CA MET A 356 15.65 -8.77 -9.36
C MET A 356 17.03 -8.44 -9.97
N ASP A 357 17.14 -7.24 -10.53
CA ASP A 357 18.38 -6.69 -11.11
C ASP A 357 18.70 -5.33 -10.47
N VAL A 358 18.59 -5.27 -9.16
CA VAL A 358 18.83 -4.06 -8.36
C VAL A 358 19.59 -4.43 -7.09
N PRO A 359 20.34 -3.48 -6.50
CA PRO A 359 21.12 -3.76 -5.30
C PRO A 359 20.28 -4.29 -4.13
N LEU A 360 20.80 -5.33 -3.48
CA LEU A 360 20.27 -5.91 -2.26
C LEU A 360 21.24 -5.71 -1.10
N ILE A 361 20.78 -4.98 -0.08
CA ILE A 361 21.45 -4.88 1.22
C ILE A 361 20.72 -5.76 2.22
N ILE A 362 21.44 -6.67 2.87
CA ILE A 362 20.88 -7.45 3.98
C ILE A 362 21.43 -6.96 5.32
N VAL A 363 20.53 -6.65 6.26
CA VAL A 363 20.82 -6.33 7.66
C VAL A 363 20.45 -7.52 8.55
N TYR A 364 21.44 -8.16 9.13
CA TYR A 364 21.24 -9.22 10.14
C TYR A 364 21.21 -8.62 11.54
N ASP A 365 20.09 -8.81 12.25
CA ASP A 365 19.90 -8.23 13.58
C ASP A 365 20.26 -9.21 14.71
N TYR A 366 21.30 -8.86 15.48
CA TYR A 366 21.70 -9.52 16.72
C TYR A 366 21.35 -8.69 17.97
N THR A 367 20.60 -7.59 17.81
CA THR A 367 20.20 -6.66 18.88
C THR A 367 18.78 -6.86 19.39
N GLU A 368 17.98 -7.63 18.64
CA GLU A 368 16.56 -7.94 18.88
C GLU A 368 15.60 -6.73 18.84
N SER A 369 16.12 -5.49 18.81
CA SER A 369 15.33 -4.27 19.01
C SER A 369 15.68 -3.09 18.10
N LYS A 370 16.84 -3.10 17.43
CA LYS A 370 17.36 -1.91 16.74
C LYS A 370 17.28 -1.95 15.22
N MET A 371 16.96 -3.11 14.64
CA MET A 371 16.86 -3.28 13.19
C MET A 371 15.83 -2.36 12.56
N ILE A 372 14.63 -2.26 13.12
CA ILE A 372 13.54 -1.49 12.52
C ILE A 372 13.94 -0.03 12.29
N LYS A 373 14.52 0.61 13.31
CA LYS A 373 14.96 2.00 13.20
C LYS A 373 16.17 2.15 12.27
N ALA A 374 17.09 1.19 12.22
CA ALA A 374 18.20 1.21 11.26
C ALA A 374 17.69 1.13 9.81
N LEU A 375 16.76 0.21 9.52
CA LEU A 375 16.15 0.06 8.20
C LEU A 375 15.39 1.33 7.81
N GLU A 376 14.53 1.85 8.68
CA GLU A 376 13.77 3.07 8.44
C GLU A 376 14.69 4.25 8.10
N THR A 377 15.78 4.43 8.87
CA THR A 377 16.75 5.51 8.64
C THR A 377 17.47 5.32 7.30
N LEU A 378 17.96 4.12 6.99
CA LEU A 378 18.65 3.85 5.73
C LEU A 378 17.72 4.04 4.53
N THR A 379 16.51 3.49 4.58
CA THR A 379 15.51 3.63 3.53
C THR A 379 15.15 5.10 3.30
N PHE A 380 14.95 5.88 4.37
CA PHE A 380 14.70 7.31 4.27
C PHE A 380 15.86 8.07 3.60
N LYS A 381 17.11 7.73 3.94
CA LYS A 381 18.30 8.37 3.36
C LYS A 381 18.41 8.13 1.87
N PHE A 382 18.27 6.88 1.42
CA PHE A 382 18.25 6.59 -0.03
C PHE A 382 17.14 7.33 -0.77
N ARG A 383 15.93 7.40 -0.20
CA ARG A 383 14.81 8.18 -0.78
C ARG A 383 15.10 9.67 -0.83
N SER A 384 15.79 10.21 0.19
CA SER A 384 16.20 11.61 0.22
C SER A 384 17.20 11.96 -0.88
N ASP A 385 18.05 10.99 -1.26
CA ASP A 385 19.02 11.12 -2.36
C ASP A 385 18.42 10.75 -3.73
N GLY A 386 17.11 10.47 -3.79
CA GLY A 386 16.36 10.28 -5.04
C GLY A 386 16.17 8.83 -5.48
N TYR A 387 16.71 7.85 -4.77
CA TYR A 387 16.52 6.43 -5.06
C TYR A 387 15.19 5.93 -4.49
N TYR A 388 14.38 5.22 -5.28
CA TYR A 388 13.22 4.52 -4.77
C TYR A 388 13.65 3.30 -3.95
N ALA A 389 14.03 3.52 -2.69
CA ALA A 389 14.40 2.45 -1.78
C ALA A 389 13.17 1.77 -1.15
N LEU A 390 13.16 0.44 -1.20
CA LEU A 390 12.22 -0.39 -0.45
C LEU A 390 12.91 -0.91 0.82
N GLY A 391 12.41 -0.49 1.99
CA GLY A 391 12.78 -1.12 3.26
C GLY A 391 11.85 -2.29 3.53
N ALA A 392 12.40 -3.46 3.88
CA ALA A 392 11.64 -4.66 4.18
C ALA A 392 12.21 -5.39 5.39
N CYS A 393 11.39 -6.13 6.14
CA CYS A 393 11.89 -6.97 7.24
C CYS A 393 10.98 -8.15 7.59
N THR A 394 11.52 -9.10 8.35
CA THR A 394 10.81 -10.29 8.83
C THR A 394 10.10 -10.10 10.17
N LYS A 395 10.01 -8.86 10.66
CA LYS A 395 9.31 -8.50 11.90
C LYS A 395 8.07 -7.69 11.54
N SER A 396 6.89 -8.16 11.93
CA SER A 396 5.60 -7.56 11.56
C SER A 396 5.45 -6.13 12.07
N ILE A 397 6.13 -5.76 13.17
CA ILE A 397 6.16 -4.38 13.68
C ILE A 397 6.76 -3.38 12.66
N GLY A 398 7.57 -3.84 11.72
CA GLY A 398 8.14 -2.98 10.66
C GLY A 398 7.08 -2.27 9.82
N ALA A 399 5.88 -2.84 9.70
CA ALA A 399 4.76 -2.22 8.99
C ALA A 399 4.42 -0.82 9.56
N LEU A 400 4.50 -0.65 10.89
CA LEU A 400 4.26 0.64 11.57
C LEU A 400 5.31 1.72 11.23
N TYR A 401 6.45 1.31 10.67
CA TYR A 401 7.57 2.17 10.28
C TYR A 401 7.70 2.28 8.76
N GLY A 402 6.63 1.95 8.01
CA GLY A 402 6.64 2.04 6.56
C GLY A 402 7.58 1.04 5.87
N LEU A 403 7.95 -0.05 6.57
CA LEU A 403 8.70 -1.15 6.01
C LEU A 403 7.74 -2.25 5.55
N GLU A 404 8.09 -2.91 4.44
CA GLU A 404 7.40 -4.10 3.97
C GLU A 404 7.63 -5.26 4.94
N TYR A 405 6.55 -5.89 5.41
CA TYR A 405 6.66 -7.10 6.20
C TYR A 405 6.70 -8.33 5.29
N ILE A 406 7.80 -9.08 5.36
CA ILE A 406 8.00 -10.33 4.64
C ILE A 406 7.96 -11.47 5.66
N PRO A 407 6.86 -12.23 5.76
CA PRO A 407 6.81 -13.41 6.62
C PRO A 407 7.93 -14.38 6.24
N PHE A 408 8.68 -14.84 7.23
CA PHE A 408 9.78 -15.77 7.05
C PHE A 408 9.86 -16.73 8.23
N SER A 409 9.82 -18.03 7.95
CA SER A 409 10.10 -19.08 8.94
C SER A 409 11.46 -19.72 8.68
N LYS A 410 12.17 -20.11 9.74
CA LYS A 410 13.48 -20.80 9.62
C LYS A 410 13.38 -22.16 8.92
N ASP A 411 12.21 -22.79 8.98
CA ASP A 411 11.91 -24.05 8.33
C ASP A 411 11.49 -23.86 6.86
N GLU A 412 11.22 -22.62 6.43
CA GLU A 412 10.93 -22.34 5.03
C GLU A 412 12.18 -22.51 4.17
N ASN A 413 11.95 -22.92 2.93
CA ASN A 413 12.97 -22.89 1.91
C ASN A 413 13.39 -21.42 1.64
N PHE A 414 14.69 -21.12 1.68
CA PHE A 414 15.20 -19.77 1.36
C PHE A 414 14.81 -19.27 -0.04
N LYS A 415 14.47 -20.20 -0.95
CA LYS A 415 13.85 -19.85 -2.23
C LYS A 415 12.54 -19.08 -2.04
N ALA A 416 11.70 -19.45 -1.07
CA ALA A 416 10.45 -18.75 -0.78
C ALA A 416 10.71 -17.29 -0.36
N LEU A 417 11.77 -17.03 0.41
CA LEU A 417 12.17 -15.65 0.75
C LEU A 417 12.58 -14.86 -0.50
N LYS A 418 13.37 -15.48 -1.40
CA LYS A 418 13.73 -14.86 -2.69
C LYS A 418 12.48 -14.55 -3.52
N ASP A 419 11.59 -15.52 -3.65
CA ASP A 419 10.33 -15.40 -4.41
C ASP A 419 9.48 -14.24 -3.88
N LYS A 420 9.35 -14.09 -2.55
CA LYS A 420 8.63 -12.97 -1.91
C LYS A 420 9.26 -11.61 -2.24
N ILE A 421 10.59 -11.52 -2.29
CA ILE A 421 11.31 -10.28 -2.66
C ILE A 421 11.09 -9.94 -4.14
N GLU A 422 11.16 -10.92 -5.03
CA GLU A 422 10.96 -10.73 -6.48
C GLU A 422 9.51 -10.34 -6.82
N VAL A 423 8.54 -10.84 -6.05
CA VAL A 423 7.14 -10.38 -6.12
C VAL A 423 7.03 -8.90 -5.73
N LEU A 424 7.70 -8.47 -4.65
CA LEU A 424 7.73 -7.05 -4.27
C LEU A 424 8.43 -6.20 -5.34
N TYR A 425 9.48 -6.71 -5.97
CA TYR A 425 10.15 -6.01 -7.07
C TYR A 425 9.23 -5.83 -8.28
N ARG A 426 8.41 -6.83 -8.61
CA ARG A 426 7.37 -6.67 -9.63
C ARG A 426 6.36 -5.58 -9.27
N VAL A 427 5.93 -5.52 -8.01
CA VAL A 427 4.92 -4.56 -7.57
C VAL A 427 5.49 -3.15 -7.54
N TYR A 428 6.64 -2.94 -6.91
CA TYR A 428 7.13 -1.59 -6.64
C TYR A 428 8.15 -1.06 -7.65
N ASP A 429 8.83 -1.94 -8.40
CA ASP A 429 9.88 -1.53 -9.35
C ASP A 429 10.93 -0.60 -8.70
N TYR A 430 11.35 -0.96 -7.48
CA TYR A 430 12.26 -0.16 -6.65
C TYR A 430 13.71 -0.16 -7.19
N ASP A 431 14.47 0.88 -6.88
CA ASP A 431 15.88 1.00 -7.29
C ASP A 431 16.85 0.23 -6.39
N ILE A 432 16.45 -0.05 -5.14
CA ILE A 432 17.24 -0.73 -4.13
C ILE A 432 16.33 -1.33 -3.05
N ILE A 433 16.69 -2.50 -2.53
CA ILE A 433 16.02 -3.09 -1.36
C ILE A 433 16.98 -3.24 -0.18
N ILE A 434 16.49 -2.87 1.00
CA ILE A 434 17.18 -3.04 2.28
C ILE A 434 16.35 -4.01 3.12
N LEU A 435 16.84 -5.24 3.23
CA LEU A 435 16.15 -6.35 3.88
C LEU A 435 16.72 -6.59 5.27
N GLY A 436 15.90 -6.43 6.30
CA GLY A 436 16.22 -6.82 7.66
C GLY A 436 15.76 -8.22 8.01
N LEU A 437 16.69 -9.03 8.51
CA LEU A 437 16.43 -10.40 8.94
C LEU A 437 16.70 -10.53 10.43
N SER A 438 15.65 -10.86 11.19
CA SER A 438 15.77 -11.22 12.60
C SER A 438 16.22 -12.68 12.71
N ILE A 439 17.48 -12.92 13.08
CA ILE A 439 18.06 -14.27 13.19
C ILE A 439 18.57 -14.48 14.61
N ASN A 440 18.38 -15.69 15.16
CA ASN A 440 18.92 -16.00 16.48
C ASN A 440 20.44 -16.06 16.43
N LYS A 441 21.09 -15.65 17.52
CA LYS A 441 22.54 -15.52 17.61
C LYS A 441 23.29 -16.81 17.28
N GLU A 442 22.67 -17.96 17.51
CA GLU A 442 23.24 -19.31 17.35
C GLU A 442 23.20 -19.85 15.89
N ASP A 443 22.47 -19.20 14.97
CA ASP A 443 22.16 -19.72 13.63
C ASP A 443 23.16 -19.30 12.53
N SER A 444 24.48 -19.28 12.82
CA SER A 444 25.49 -18.81 11.84
C SER A 444 25.49 -19.55 10.49
N ASN A 445 25.02 -20.80 10.45
CA ASN A 445 24.89 -21.57 9.20
C ASN A 445 23.71 -21.12 8.33
N ILE A 446 22.67 -20.54 8.91
CA ILE A 446 21.51 -20.02 8.17
C ILE A 446 21.93 -18.81 7.32
N ILE A 447 22.71 -17.90 7.88
CA ILE A 447 23.22 -16.70 7.18
C ILE A 447 23.95 -17.07 5.89
N LYS A 448 24.82 -18.09 5.93
CA LYS A 448 25.53 -18.55 4.75
C LYS A 448 24.56 -19.03 3.67
N LYS A 449 23.53 -19.79 4.04
CA LYS A 449 22.53 -20.31 3.09
C LYS A 449 21.67 -19.19 2.49
N ILE A 450 21.26 -18.21 3.32
CA ILE A 450 20.52 -17.03 2.85
C ILE A 450 21.37 -16.25 1.85
N ASN A 451 22.62 -15.94 2.18
CA ASN A 451 23.50 -15.20 1.27
C ASN A 451 23.81 -15.97 -0.01
N MET A 452 23.95 -17.30 0.04
CA MET A 452 24.10 -18.11 -1.17
C MET A 452 22.84 -18.08 -2.05
N CYS A 453 21.65 -17.96 -1.45
CA CYS A 453 20.39 -17.94 -2.17
C CYS A 453 20.05 -16.55 -2.73
N LEU A 454 20.26 -15.50 -1.93
CA LEU A 454 19.88 -14.13 -2.25
C LEU A 454 21.01 -13.33 -2.91
N ASN A 455 22.26 -13.75 -2.74
CA ASN A 455 23.46 -13.11 -3.30
C ASN A 455 23.51 -11.58 -3.07
N PRO A 456 23.51 -11.11 -1.81
CA PRO A 456 23.44 -9.67 -1.53
C PRO A 456 24.72 -8.93 -1.91
N ASP A 457 24.58 -7.72 -2.43
CA ASP A 457 25.68 -6.81 -2.75
C ASP A 457 26.43 -6.36 -1.49
N LYS A 458 25.67 -6.17 -0.39
CA LYS A 458 26.20 -5.80 0.92
C LYS A 458 25.50 -6.53 2.04
N THR A 459 26.28 -6.87 3.06
CA THR A 459 25.78 -7.43 4.30
C THR A 459 26.22 -6.57 5.48
N ILE A 460 25.25 -6.32 6.37
CA ILE A 460 25.40 -5.50 7.56
C ILE A 460 25.04 -6.35 8.76
N PHE A 461 25.91 -6.37 9.76
CA PHE A 461 25.64 -6.99 11.06
C PHE A 461 25.34 -5.91 12.08
N LEU A 462 24.12 -5.92 12.62
CA LEU A 462 23.71 -5.03 13.69
C LEU A 462 23.88 -5.78 15.03
N VAL A 463 24.76 -5.31 15.90
CA VAL A 463 25.22 -6.08 17.07
C VAL A 463 25.21 -5.27 18.36
N ASN A 464 24.83 -5.92 19.47
CA ASN A 464 24.95 -5.34 20.81
C ASN A 464 26.38 -5.51 21.35
N ASN A 465 26.93 -6.73 21.22
CA ASN A 465 28.27 -7.12 21.67
C ASN A 465 28.91 -8.04 20.62
N PHE A 466 30.23 -8.02 20.50
CA PHE A 466 31.00 -8.92 19.64
C PHE A 466 31.23 -10.29 20.32
N ILE A 467 30.15 -11.07 20.46
CA ILE A 467 30.18 -12.43 21.02
C ILE A 467 30.73 -13.41 19.96
N HIS A 468 31.19 -14.60 20.39
CA HIS A 468 31.82 -15.62 19.55
C HIS A 468 30.98 -15.98 18.30
N GLU A 469 29.66 -16.04 18.41
CA GLU A 469 28.76 -16.42 17.32
C GLU A 469 28.71 -15.36 16.23
N VAL A 470 28.71 -14.08 16.62
CA VAL A 470 28.81 -12.93 15.70
C VAL A 470 30.14 -13.00 14.94
N LYS A 471 31.24 -13.23 15.65
CA LYS A 471 32.57 -13.37 15.03
C LYS A 471 32.60 -14.53 14.04
N THR A 472 32.09 -15.69 14.44
CA THR A 472 31.98 -16.88 13.60
C THR A 472 31.13 -16.62 12.35
N GLY A 473 30.01 -15.90 12.48
CA GLY A 473 29.14 -15.52 11.36
C GLY A 473 29.85 -14.61 10.36
N ILE A 474 30.56 -13.59 10.88
CA ILE A 474 31.34 -12.64 10.10
C ILE A 474 32.52 -13.32 9.38
N GLU A 475 33.28 -14.18 10.07
CA GLU A 475 34.45 -14.89 9.51
C GLU A 475 34.07 -15.84 8.37
N LYS A 476 32.91 -16.51 8.48
CA LYS A 476 32.35 -17.37 7.42
C LYS A 476 31.99 -16.63 6.13
N MET A 477 32.03 -15.29 6.13
CA MET A 477 31.63 -14.42 5.01
C MET A 477 32.81 -13.71 4.31
N SER A 478 34.03 -14.22 4.47
CA SER A 478 35.31 -13.63 4.03
C SER A 478 35.39 -13.08 2.58
N ALA A 479 34.43 -13.37 1.70
CA ALA A 479 34.39 -12.89 0.31
C ALA A 479 33.84 -11.45 0.13
N ASN A 480 32.99 -10.92 1.03
CA ASN A 480 32.24 -9.67 0.79
C ASN A 480 32.52 -8.50 1.75
N GLN A 481 33.56 -8.59 2.60
CA GLN A 481 33.90 -7.58 3.64
C GLN A 481 32.65 -7.02 4.36
N PRO A 482 32.04 -7.78 5.27
CA PRO A 482 30.82 -7.35 5.95
C PRO A 482 31.02 -6.05 6.73
N LEU A 483 29.99 -5.22 6.76
CA LEU A 483 29.94 -4.01 7.58
C LEU A 483 29.31 -4.33 8.92
N VAL A 484 29.77 -3.69 9.99
CA VAL A 484 29.21 -3.90 11.33
C VAL A 484 28.71 -2.58 11.90
N ILE A 485 27.47 -2.58 12.38
CA ILE A 485 26.90 -1.50 13.18
C ILE A 485 26.79 -1.99 14.62
N THR A 486 27.39 -1.27 15.56
CA THR A 486 27.38 -1.64 16.98
C THR A 486 26.70 -0.59 17.85
N LEU A 487 26.01 -1.05 18.90
CA LEU A 487 25.54 -0.20 19.99
C LEU A 487 26.65 0.19 20.97
N GLN A 488 27.82 -0.46 20.91
CA GLN A 488 28.92 -0.14 21.81
C GLN A 488 29.57 1.20 21.47
N GLU A 489 29.87 1.96 22.53
CA GLU A 489 30.52 3.26 22.40
C GLU A 489 32.05 3.17 22.28
N ASN A 490 32.66 2.15 22.89
CA ASN A 490 34.10 1.94 22.77
C ASN A 490 34.39 0.90 21.68
N ILE A 491 34.70 1.38 20.48
CA ILE A 491 35.00 0.51 19.33
C ILE A 491 36.50 0.30 19.09
N LYS A 492 37.37 0.94 19.90
CA LYS A 492 38.83 0.92 19.69
C LYS A 492 39.44 -0.48 19.77
N GLU A 493 38.90 -1.32 20.65
CA GLU A 493 39.35 -2.70 20.87
C GLU A 493 38.98 -3.65 19.72
N TYR A 494 38.18 -3.17 18.75
CA TYR A 494 37.67 -4.00 17.66
C TYR A 494 38.20 -3.63 16.26
N TYR A 495 39.07 -2.61 16.13
CA TYR A 495 39.67 -2.26 14.84
C TYR A 495 40.61 -3.33 14.29
N ASP A 496 41.19 -4.16 15.16
CA ASP A 496 42.14 -5.21 14.78
C ASP A 496 41.47 -6.43 14.09
N PHE A 497 40.13 -6.48 14.03
CA PHE A 497 39.40 -7.59 13.42
C PHE A 497 39.26 -7.52 11.90
N GLY A 498 39.70 -6.44 11.24
CA GLY A 498 39.75 -6.35 9.77
C GLY A 498 38.41 -6.08 9.07
N TYR A 499 37.36 -5.70 9.81
CA TYR A 499 36.05 -5.28 9.28
C TYR A 499 35.79 -3.79 9.58
N LYS A 500 35.00 -3.11 8.73
CA LYS A 500 34.59 -1.71 8.98
C LYS A 500 33.45 -1.66 10.03
N ILE A 501 33.71 -0.99 11.15
CA ILE A 501 32.78 -0.87 12.28
C ILE A 501 32.25 0.56 12.40
N PHE A 502 30.93 0.68 12.54
CA PHE A 502 30.21 1.94 12.69
C PHE A 502 29.40 1.94 13.98
N LYS A 503 29.24 3.12 14.57
CA LYS A 503 28.36 3.30 15.73
C LYS A 503 26.93 3.48 15.25
N TYR A 504 25.99 2.85 15.93
CA TYR A 504 24.56 2.99 15.65
C TYR A 504 24.06 4.43 15.69
N ARG A 505 24.58 5.26 16.61
CA ARG A 505 24.23 6.68 16.66
C ARG A 505 24.70 7.50 15.45
N ASN A 506 25.57 6.93 14.61
CA ASN A 506 26.16 7.57 13.44
C ASN A 506 25.70 6.89 12.14
N LEU A 507 24.43 6.53 12.02
CA LEU A 507 23.86 5.95 10.80
C LEU A 507 24.07 6.84 9.57
N ASP A 508 24.19 8.16 9.75
CA ASP A 508 24.51 9.10 8.67
C ASP A 508 25.87 8.83 8.03
N LEU A 509 26.92 8.71 8.85
CA LEU A 509 28.28 8.40 8.37
C LEU A 509 28.31 7.03 7.68
N PHE A 510 27.57 6.08 8.25
CA PHE A 510 27.45 4.74 7.70
C PHE A 510 26.77 4.73 6.33
N TYR A 511 25.70 5.52 6.16
CA TYR A 511 25.02 5.67 4.88
C TYR A 511 25.94 6.23 3.80
N SER A 512 26.72 7.28 4.10
CA SER A 512 27.66 7.86 3.14
C SER A 512 28.68 6.84 2.61
N GLU A 513 29.20 5.98 3.48
CA GLU A 513 30.12 4.90 3.09
C GLU A 513 29.45 3.86 2.21
N ILE A 514 28.21 3.45 2.51
CA ILE A 514 27.46 2.53 1.64
C ILE A 514 27.29 3.14 0.25
N LEU A 515 26.88 4.41 0.19
CA LEU A 515 26.65 5.09 -1.08
C LEU A 515 27.92 5.18 -1.92
N GLU A 516 29.05 5.56 -1.31
CA GLU A 516 30.36 5.59 -1.98
C GLU A 516 30.76 4.22 -2.55
N MET A 517 30.48 3.14 -1.82
CA MET A 517 30.78 1.78 -2.28
C MET A 517 30.01 1.42 -3.57
N PHE A 518 28.73 1.79 -3.66
CA PHE A 518 27.94 1.54 -4.88
C PHE A 518 28.37 2.43 -6.06
N LEU A 519 28.77 3.67 -5.79
CA LEU A 519 29.26 4.60 -6.81
C LEU A 519 30.66 4.26 -7.33
N CYS A 520 31.49 3.58 -6.53
CA CYS A 520 32.84 3.17 -6.95
C CYS A 520 32.86 1.84 -7.71
N GLN A 521 31.88 0.96 -7.51
CA GLN A 521 31.76 -0.32 -8.23
C GLN A 521 31.20 -0.17 -9.66
N SER A 522 30.73 1.02 -10.03
CA SER A 522 30.21 1.37 -11.37
C SER A 522 31.23 2.05 -12.29
N LYS A 523 32.51 2.09 -11.89
CA LYS A 523 33.67 2.47 -12.71
C LYS A 523 34.54 1.26 -12.98
#